data_AF-A0A6V8N1F3-F1
#
_entry.id   AF-A0A6V8N1F3-F1
#
_cell.length_a   1.000
_cell.length_b   1.000
_cell.length_c   1.000
_cell.angle_alpha   90.00
_cell.angle_beta   90.00
_cell.angle_gamma   90.00
#
_symmetry.space_group_name_H-M   'P 1'
#
loop_
_entity.id
_entity.type
_entity.pdbx_description
1 polymer ?
#
loop_
_entity_poly.entity_id
_entity_poly.type
_entity_poly.pdbx_seq_one_letter_code
_entity_poly.pdbx_strand_id
1 'polypeptide(L)'
;MNRQKLALFVLLVVFVGAVIYAVMRSPRQQQVATLKNQPGAKATVLRKKPDLAPKTAAAAPAAGVVHLELLQQEKPGFSGFRRNIFSPIFRDEQKLSALKLPPPPPPLKKLPPLPEAVPVAPPVPPPPPPPTQEQLDEAELGKFVFIGFLKKGTERTVFLSKGGEIFLAKKGSQVGPRFLVSNVTDDAITIKSIQTDRQLVIPLVEHRSLSVRRPGITPRP
;
A
#
# COMPACT_ATOMS: atom_id res chain seq x y z
N MET A 1 0.93 -20.64 -64.33
CA MET A 1 1.55 -19.94 -63.18
C MET A 1 1.90 -20.95 -62.09
N ASN A 2 3.09 -20.84 -61.50
CA ASN A 2 3.58 -21.80 -60.50
C ASN A 2 2.73 -21.70 -59.22
N ARG A 3 2.22 -22.85 -58.71
CA ARG A 3 1.26 -22.90 -57.58
C ARG A 3 1.79 -22.18 -56.33
N GLN A 4 3.10 -22.21 -56.14
CA GLN A 4 3.79 -21.48 -55.06
C GLN A 4 3.65 -19.95 -55.19
N LYS A 5 3.78 -19.41 -56.41
CA LYS A 5 3.61 -17.97 -56.66
C LYS A 5 2.16 -17.52 -56.47
N LEU A 6 1.21 -18.40 -56.79
CA LEU A 6 -0.21 -18.15 -56.57
C LEU A 6 -0.57 -18.15 -55.08
N ALA A 7 -0.07 -19.13 -54.32
CA ALA A 7 -0.26 -19.19 -52.87
C ALA A 7 0.35 -17.96 -52.17
N LEU A 8 1.56 -17.55 -52.56
CA LEU A 8 2.21 -16.36 -52.01
C LEU A 8 1.44 -15.09 -52.34
N PHE A 9 0.91 -14.97 -53.56
CA PHE A 9 0.11 -13.81 -53.96
C PHE A 9 -1.19 -13.72 -53.16
N VAL A 10 -1.90 -14.83 -52.96
CA VAL A 10 -3.12 -14.87 -52.13
C VAL A 10 -2.80 -14.49 -50.68
N LEU A 11 -1.71 -15.02 -50.12
CA LEU A 11 -1.30 -14.69 -48.75
C LEU A 11 -0.96 -13.20 -48.61
N LEU A 12 -0.31 -12.62 -49.62
CA LEU A 12 0.03 -11.21 -49.65
C LEU A 12 -1.22 -10.32 -49.69
N VAL A 13 -2.23 -10.68 -50.48
CA VAL A 13 -3.51 -9.96 -50.51
C VAL A 13 -4.22 -10.02 -49.16
N VAL A 14 -4.26 -11.18 -48.52
CA VAL A 14 -4.85 -11.34 -47.18
C VAL A 14 -4.10 -10.52 -46.14
N PHE A 15 -2.77 -10.51 -46.19
CA PHE A 15 -1.92 -9.74 -45.28
C PHE A 15 -2.16 -8.23 -45.42
N VAL A 16 -2.20 -7.71 -46.65
CA VAL A 16 -2.49 -6.30 -46.91
C VAL A 16 -3.89 -5.93 -46.40
N GLY A 17 -4.89 -6.79 -46.64
CA GLY A 17 -6.24 -6.59 -46.11
C GLY A 17 -6.27 -6.53 -44.58
N ALA A 18 -5.53 -7.39 -43.88
CA ALA A 18 -5.44 -7.41 -42.43
C ALA A 18 -4.79 -6.14 -41.86
N VAL A 19 -3.72 -5.64 -42.50
CA VAL A 19 -3.06 -4.39 -42.08
C VAL A 19 -4.00 -3.19 -42.23
N ILE A 20 -4.71 -3.08 -43.35
CA ILE A 20 -5.70 -2.01 -43.57
C ILE A 20 -6.79 -2.07 -42.51
N TYR A 21 -7.32 -3.27 -42.25
CA TYR A 21 -8.36 -3.47 -41.23
C TYR A 21 -7.88 -3.07 -39.83
N ALA A 22 -6.65 -3.43 -39.46
CA ALA A 22 -6.07 -3.10 -38.17
C ALA A 22 -5.88 -1.59 -37.98
N VAL A 23 -5.43 -0.87 -39.02
CA VAL A 23 -5.28 0.58 -38.97
C VAL A 23 -6.64 1.27 -38.85
N MET A 24 -7.65 0.84 -39.62
CA MET A 24 -9.01 1.38 -39.52
C MET A 24 -9.64 1.15 -38.16
N ARG A 25 -9.37 0.01 -37.51
CA ARG A 25 -9.94 -0.34 -36.21
C ARG A 25 -9.08 0.10 -35.02
N SER A 26 -7.93 0.71 -35.27
CA SER A 26 -7.07 1.21 -34.19
C SER A 26 -7.72 2.44 -33.51
N PRO A 27 -8.11 2.36 -32.23
CA PRO A 27 -8.70 3.49 -31.53
C PRO A 27 -7.63 4.56 -31.32
N ARG A 28 -7.81 5.73 -31.93
CA ARG A 28 -6.89 6.86 -31.76
C ARG A 28 -7.08 7.44 -30.35
N GLN A 29 -6.01 7.43 -29.56
CA GLN A 29 -5.97 8.14 -28.29
C GLN A 29 -6.08 9.65 -28.55
N GLN A 30 -7.10 10.28 -27.97
CA GLN A 30 -7.26 11.73 -28.02
C GLN A 30 -6.18 12.36 -27.15
N GLN A 31 -5.14 12.91 -27.78
CA GLN A 31 -4.15 13.71 -27.09
C GLN A 31 -4.75 15.11 -26.88
N VAL A 32 -4.89 15.51 -25.63
CA VAL A 32 -5.39 16.85 -25.27
C VAL A 32 -4.31 17.86 -25.64
N ALA A 33 -4.53 18.58 -26.73
CA ALA A 33 -3.71 19.71 -27.12
C ALA A 33 -3.82 20.80 -26.04
N THR A 34 -2.66 21.17 -25.51
CA THR A 34 -2.41 22.36 -24.67
C THR A 34 -3.23 22.48 -23.39
N LEU A 35 -2.61 22.08 -22.28
CA LEU A 35 -3.05 22.47 -20.94
C LEU A 35 -2.98 24.00 -20.82
N LYS A 36 -4.16 24.64 -20.78
CA LYS A 36 -4.31 26.10 -20.63
C LYS A 36 -3.81 26.63 -19.29
N ASN A 37 -3.50 25.75 -18.34
CA ASN A 37 -2.93 26.07 -17.05
C ASN A 37 -1.56 25.41 -16.92
N GLN A 38 -0.49 26.16 -17.21
CA GLN A 38 0.84 25.79 -16.80
C GLN A 38 1.03 26.15 -15.31
N PRO A 39 1.44 25.20 -14.45
CA PRO A 39 1.78 25.51 -13.07
C PRO A 39 2.96 26.48 -13.05
N GLY A 40 2.71 27.73 -12.62
CA GLY A 40 3.72 28.80 -12.54
C GLY A 40 3.36 30.08 -13.31
N ALA A 41 2.31 30.11 -14.13
CA ALA A 41 1.89 31.33 -14.82
C ALA A 41 1.22 32.32 -13.85
N LYS A 42 1.90 33.42 -13.54
CA LYS A 42 1.36 34.51 -12.71
C LYS A 42 0.25 35.23 -13.47
N ALA A 43 -0.97 35.22 -12.92
CA ALA A 43 -2.10 35.95 -13.48
C ALA A 43 -1.86 37.47 -13.34
N THR A 44 -1.70 38.16 -14.46
CA THR A 44 -1.60 39.62 -14.50
C THR A 44 -2.97 40.22 -14.19
N VAL A 45 -3.14 40.72 -12.97
CA VAL A 45 -4.36 41.40 -12.53
C VAL A 45 -4.39 42.79 -13.15
N LEU A 46 -5.17 42.97 -14.22
CA LEU A 46 -5.45 44.30 -14.78
C LEU A 46 -6.48 44.99 -13.88
N ARG A 47 -6.00 45.86 -13.00
CA ARG A 47 -6.82 46.63 -12.05
C ARG A 47 -7.48 47.81 -12.77
N LYS A 48 -8.77 47.71 -13.11
CA LYS A 48 -9.56 48.88 -13.52
C LYS A 48 -10.55 49.24 -12.41
N LYS A 49 -10.40 50.46 -11.89
CA LYS A 49 -11.27 51.07 -10.86
C LYS A 49 -12.66 51.40 -11.42
N PRO A 50 -13.66 51.59 -10.55
CA PRO A 50 -15.08 51.44 -10.86
C PRO A 50 -15.67 52.71 -11.43
N ASP A 51 -16.65 52.58 -12.31
CA ASP A 51 -17.79 53.49 -12.27
C ASP A 51 -19.02 52.86 -12.93
N LEU A 52 -20.13 52.95 -12.17
CA LEU A 52 -21.52 53.06 -12.60
C LEU A 52 -22.15 51.89 -13.38
N ALA A 53 -23.03 51.16 -12.67
CA ALA A 53 -24.14 50.38 -13.23
C ALA A 53 -25.11 51.33 -14.00
N PRO A 54 -26.00 50.88 -14.94
CA PRO A 54 -26.77 49.64 -14.80
C PRO A 54 -27.27 48.91 -16.07
N LYS A 55 -27.85 47.73 -15.78
CA LYS A 55 -29.08 47.13 -16.37
C LYS A 55 -28.99 46.14 -17.54
N THR A 56 -29.59 44.97 -17.26
CA THR A 56 -30.25 43.98 -18.15
C THR A 56 -29.39 43.19 -19.13
N ALA A 57 -29.15 41.92 -18.82
CA ALA A 57 -29.64 40.76 -19.60
C ALA A 57 -29.12 39.45 -18.97
N ALA A 58 -29.96 38.43 -18.97
CA ALA A 58 -29.67 37.10 -18.45
C ALA A 58 -28.44 36.47 -19.14
N ALA A 59 -27.46 36.03 -18.34
CA ALA A 59 -26.41 35.11 -18.77
C ALA A 59 -25.72 34.45 -17.56
N ALA A 60 -25.42 33.15 -17.71
CA ALA A 60 -24.57 32.23 -16.94
C ALA A 60 -23.81 32.74 -15.69
N PRO A 61 -23.70 31.92 -14.62
CA PRO A 61 -23.10 32.33 -13.36
C PRO A 61 -21.63 32.74 -13.57
N ALA A 62 -21.36 34.01 -13.32
CA ALA A 62 -20.02 34.56 -13.31
C ALA A 62 -19.19 33.89 -12.21
N ALA A 63 -18.05 33.31 -12.59
CA ALA A 63 -17.04 32.85 -11.66
C ALA A 63 -16.57 34.04 -10.80
N GLY A 64 -17.05 34.13 -9.57
CA GLY A 64 -16.73 35.20 -8.63
C GLY A 64 -17.93 35.77 -7.86
N VAL A 65 -19.17 35.37 -8.15
CA VAL A 65 -20.31 35.73 -7.30
C VAL A 65 -20.29 34.83 -6.05
N VAL A 66 -20.00 35.43 -4.90
CA VAL A 66 -20.09 34.73 -3.61
C VAL A 66 -21.57 34.60 -3.27
N HIS A 67 -22.11 33.40 -3.41
CA HIS A 67 -23.48 33.07 -3.03
C HIS A 67 -23.58 32.94 -1.50
N LEU A 68 -23.72 34.06 -0.80
CA LEU A 68 -23.89 34.12 0.66
C LEU A 68 -25.17 33.41 1.13
N GLU A 69 -26.17 33.22 0.26
CA GLU A 69 -27.37 32.44 0.59
C GLU A 69 -27.08 30.96 0.87
N LEU A 70 -26.05 30.38 0.26
CA LEU A 70 -25.66 28.98 0.53
C LEU A 70 -25.11 28.79 1.94
N LEU A 71 -24.71 29.87 2.62
CA LEU A 71 -24.28 29.86 4.03
C LEU A 71 -25.46 30.00 4.99
N GLN A 72 -26.58 30.55 4.54
CA GLN A 72 -27.80 30.74 5.32
C GLN A 72 -28.75 29.55 5.21
N GLN A 73 -28.47 28.62 4.31
CA GLN A 73 -29.21 27.36 4.20
C GLN A 73 -28.94 26.50 5.44
N GLU A 74 -29.92 26.45 6.35
CA GLU A 74 -29.96 25.52 7.48
C GLU A 74 -29.85 24.09 6.93
N LYS A 75 -28.68 23.48 7.10
CA LYS A 75 -28.46 22.09 6.71
C LYS A 75 -29.34 21.21 7.60
N PRO A 76 -30.18 20.33 7.04
CA PRO A 76 -30.94 19.39 7.86
C PRO A 76 -29.97 18.62 8.75
N GLY A 77 -30.23 18.62 10.05
CA GLY A 77 -29.35 18.01 11.04
C GLY A 77 -29.02 16.57 10.65
N PHE A 78 -27.74 16.27 10.53
CA PHE A 78 -27.29 14.90 10.29
C PHE A 78 -27.73 14.05 11.49
N SER A 79 -28.71 13.17 11.28
CA SER A 79 -29.28 12.33 12.35
C SER A 79 -28.29 11.31 12.92
N GLY A 80 -27.08 11.21 12.33
CA GLY A 80 -25.96 10.48 12.90
C GLY A 80 -26.17 8.97 12.85
N PHE A 81 -25.23 8.25 12.25
CA PHE A 81 -25.16 6.82 12.46
C PHE A 81 -24.61 6.56 13.88
N ARG A 82 -25.50 6.29 14.84
CA ARG A 82 -25.14 6.01 16.25
C ARG A 82 -24.67 4.58 16.50
N ARG A 83 -23.83 4.03 15.63
CA ARG A 83 -23.09 2.79 15.95
C ARG A 83 -21.72 3.16 16.47
N ASN A 84 -21.42 2.69 17.68
CA ASN A 84 -20.08 2.79 18.24
C ASN A 84 -19.17 1.80 17.51
N ILE A 85 -18.57 2.24 16.41
CA ILE A 85 -17.61 1.46 15.61
C ILE A 85 -16.29 1.18 16.34
N PHE A 86 -16.14 1.70 17.57
CA PHE A 86 -15.00 1.45 18.46
C PHE A 86 -15.36 0.54 19.63
N SER A 87 -16.58 -0.02 19.69
CA SER A 87 -16.87 -1.05 20.69
C SER A 87 -16.05 -2.30 20.37
N PRO A 88 -15.23 -2.81 21.30
CA PRO A 88 -14.45 -4.02 21.07
C PRO A 88 -15.38 -5.19 20.79
N ILE A 89 -15.26 -5.76 19.59
CA ILE A 89 -16.08 -6.86 19.07
C ILE A 89 -15.92 -8.15 19.92
N PHE A 90 -14.87 -8.23 20.74
CA PHE A 90 -14.43 -9.43 21.45
C PHE A 90 -14.77 -9.47 22.95
N ARG A 91 -15.82 -8.77 23.42
CA ARG A 91 -16.19 -8.83 24.86
C ARG A 91 -16.74 -10.18 25.29
N ASP A 92 -17.32 -10.95 24.38
CA ASP A 92 -17.97 -12.21 24.73
C ASP A 92 -16.98 -13.36 24.99
N GLU A 93 -15.75 -13.27 24.47
CA GLU A 93 -14.71 -14.29 24.70
C GLU A 93 -14.06 -14.18 26.08
N GLN A 94 -14.00 -12.97 26.68
CA GLN A 94 -13.38 -12.78 28.00
C GLN A 94 -14.18 -13.36 29.17
N LYS A 95 -15.49 -13.58 29.01
CA LYS A 95 -16.33 -14.17 30.07
C LYS A 95 -16.20 -15.69 30.19
N LEU A 96 -15.62 -16.37 29.21
CA LEU A 96 -15.49 -17.83 29.24
C LEU A 96 -14.22 -18.32 29.95
N SER A 97 -13.27 -17.41 30.25
CA SER A 97 -12.00 -17.75 30.89
C SER A 97 -12.03 -17.76 32.43
N ALA A 98 -13.18 -17.47 33.04
CA ALA A 98 -13.36 -17.59 34.49
C ALA A 98 -13.73 -19.04 34.89
N LEU A 99 -12.95 -20.02 34.42
CA LEU A 99 -12.98 -21.35 35.02
C LEU A 99 -12.43 -21.24 36.44
N LYS A 100 -13.25 -21.63 37.42
CA LYS A 100 -12.97 -21.68 38.85
C LYS A 100 -11.61 -22.34 39.13
N LEU A 101 -10.61 -21.56 39.55
CA LEU A 101 -9.42 -22.11 40.19
C LEU A 101 -9.75 -22.55 41.63
N PRO A 102 -9.16 -23.66 42.12
CA PRO A 102 -9.32 -24.10 43.50
C PRO A 102 -8.67 -23.10 44.48
N PRO A 103 -9.17 -23.00 45.73
CA PRO A 103 -8.67 -22.05 46.71
C PRO A 103 -7.21 -22.37 47.10
N PRO A 104 -6.39 -21.34 47.37
CA PRO A 104 -4.99 -21.51 47.75
C PRO A 104 -4.84 -22.18 49.13
N PRO A 105 -3.79 -23.00 49.34
CA PRO A 105 -3.55 -23.68 50.61
C PRO A 105 -3.21 -22.70 51.76
N PRO A 106 -3.46 -23.10 53.02
CA PRO A 106 -3.31 -22.23 54.18
C PRO A 106 -1.84 -21.84 54.45
N PRO A 107 -1.59 -20.66 55.06
CA PRO A 107 -0.25 -20.16 55.28
C PRO A 107 0.50 -21.00 56.33
N LEU A 108 1.73 -21.41 55.98
CA LEU A 108 2.65 -22.10 56.88
C LEU A 108 3.08 -21.18 58.05
N LYS A 109 3.07 -21.74 59.26
CA LYS A 109 3.52 -21.10 60.52
C LYS A 109 4.93 -20.55 60.39
N LYS A 110 5.12 -19.30 60.85
CA LYS A 110 6.41 -18.60 60.95
C LYS A 110 7.42 -19.39 61.80
N LEU A 111 8.55 -19.75 61.21
CA LEU A 111 9.78 -20.11 61.94
C LEU A 111 10.49 -18.84 62.45
N PRO A 112 11.33 -18.96 63.50
CA PRO A 112 12.03 -17.82 64.10
C PRO A 112 13.04 -17.16 63.14
N PRO A 113 13.36 -15.87 63.36
CA PRO A 113 14.16 -15.07 62.43
C PRO A 113 15.60 -15.56 62.41
N LEU A 114 16.06 -15.96 61.23
CA LEU A 114 17.46 -16.23 60.95
C LEU A 114 18.21 -14.87 60.83
N PRO A 115 19.45 -14.75 61.34
CA PRO A 115 20.20 -13.49 61.34
C PRO A 115 20.30 -12.87 59.95
N GLU A 116 20.19 -11.53 59.90
CA GLU A 116 20.21 -10.71 58.69
C GLU A 116 21.44 -11.01 57.82
N ALA A 117 21.25 -11.85 56.81
CA ALA A 117 22.14 -11.89 55.67
C ALA A 117 21.80 -10.67 54.79
N VAL A 118 22.81 -9.83 54.60
CA VAL A 118 22.86 -8.70 53.68
C VAL A 118 22.00 -8.91 52.42
N PRO A 119 21.19 -7.92 51.99
CA PRO A 119 20.40 -8.05 50.78
C PRO A 119 21.33 -8.11 49.57
N VAL A 120 21.58 -9.31 49.07
CA VAL A 120 22.10 -9.50 47.73
C VAL A 120 20.95 -9.17 46.79
N ALA A 121 21.03 -8.00 46.15
CA ALA A 121 20.07 -7.58 45.13
C ALA A 121 19.91 -8.70 44.08
N PRO A 122 18.68 -9.03 43.66
CA PRO A 122 18.48 -9.95 42.56
C PRO A 122 19.25 -9.42 41.34
N PRO A 123 19.98 -10.28 40.61
CA PRO A 123 20.68 -9.83 39.41
C PRO A 123 19.64 -9.26 38.45
N VAL A 124 19.82 -8.00 38.10
CA VAL A 124 19.04 -7.31 37.06
C VAL A 124 19.10 -8.20 35.82
N PRO A 125 17.96 -8.61 35.22
CA PRO A 125 18.00 -9.37 33.98
C PRO A 125 18.83 -8.56 32.97
N PRO A 126 19.79 -9.20 32.27
CA PRO A 126 20.62 -8.49 31.31
C PRO A 126 19.71 -7.78 30.30
N PRO A 127 20.04 -6.53 29.91
CA PRO A 127 19.27 -5.84 28.89
C PRO A 127 19.16 -6.74 27.65
N PRO A 128 17.99 -6.79 26.98
CA PRO A 128 17.85 -7.57 25.76
C PRO A 128 18.98 -7.19 24.80
N PRO A 129 19.65 -8.18 24.18
CA PRO A 129 20.75 -7.88 23.26
C PRO A 129 20.26 -6.92 22.18
N PRO A 130 21.09 -5.93 21.78
CA PRO A 130 20.73 -5.04 20.70
C PRO A 130 20.35 -5.87 19.46
N PRO A 131 19.28 -5.49 18.74
CA PRO A 131 18.83 -6.26 17.59
C PRO A 131 19.98 -6.41 16.61
N THR A 132 20.32 -7.65 16.27
CA THR A 132 21.36 -7.93 15.28
C THR A 132 20.92 -7.35 13.94
N GLN A 133 21.87 -6.87 13.11
CA GLN A 133 21.56 -6.30 11.80
C GLN A 133 20.65 -7.20 10.95
N GLU A 134 20.77 -8.52 11.11
CA GLU A 134 19.91 -9.51 10.45
C GLU A 134 18.43 -9.38 10.83
N GLN A 135 18.12 -9.13 12.11
CA GLN A 135 16.74 -8.99 12.59
C GLN A 135 16.11 -7.69 12.09
N LEU A 136 16.92 -6.63 11.97
CA LEU A 136 16.48 -5.35 11.40
C LEU A 136 16.18 -5.50 9.91
N ASP A 137 17.06 -6.16 9.17
CA ASP A 137 16.87 -6.42 7.75
C ASP A 137 15.62 -7.26 7.50
N GLU A 138 15.37 -8.31 8.29
CA GLU A 138 14.16 -9.13 8.19
C GLU A 138 12.88 -8.35 8.50
N ALA A 139 12.91 -7.51 9.54
CA ALA A 139 11.80 -6.63 9.89
C ALA A 139 11.56 -5.55 8.82
N GLU A 140 12.59 -5.09 8.12
CA GLU A 140 12.47 -4.15 7.00
C GLU A 140 11.96 -4.81 5.72
N LEU A 141 12.41 -6.03 5.44
CA LEU A 141 12.01 -6.81 4.27
C LEU A 141 10.54 -7.20 4.35
N GLY A 142 10.05 -7.53 5.55
CA GLY A 142 8.64 -7.81 5.82
C GLY A 142 7.70 -6.60 5.73
N LYS A 143 8.23 -5.36 5.66
CA LYS A 143 7.43 -4.14 5.49
C LYS A 143 7.09 -3.83 4.04
N PHE A 144 7.72 -4.52 3.07
CA PHE A 144 7.35 -4.36 1.68
C PHE A 144 6.00 -5.01 1.42
N VAL A 145 5.05 -4.20 0.92
CA VAL A 145 3.71 -4.64 0.53
C VAL A 145 3.62 -4.59 -0.98
N PHE A 146 3.28 -5.72 -1.59
CA PHE A 146 3.00 -5.79 -3.01
C PHE A 146 1.71 -5.04 -3.35
N ILE A 147 1.76 -4.15 -4.34
CA ILE A 147 0.62 -3.32 -4.75
C ILE A 147 0.12 -3.70 -6.16
N GLY A 148 1.01 -4.17 -7.03
CA GLY A 148 0.66 -4.53 -8.40
C GLY A 148 1.87 -4.85 -9.26
N PHE A 149 1.65 -5.20 -10.52
CA PHE A 149 2.72 -5.38 -11.50
C PHE A 149 2.33 -4.82 -12.87
N LEU A 150 3.34 -4.46 -13.65
CA LEU A 150 3.23 -4.14 -15.07
C LEU A 150 3.96 -5.20 -15.88
N LYS A 151 3.27 -5.80 -16.86
CA LYS A 151 3.85 -6.75 -17.80
C LYS A 151 3.96 -6.09 -19.18
N LYS A 152 5.17 -5.96 -19.71
CA LYS A 152 5.45 -5.44 -21.05
C LYS A 152 6.26 -6.47 -21.83
N GLY A 153 5.57 -7.29 -22.63
CA GLY A 153 6.19 -8.44 -23.31
C GLY A 153 6.70 -9.46 -22.29
N THR A 154 8.01 -9.73 -22.32
CA THR A 154 8.69 -10.65 -21.39
C THR A 154 9.21 -9.94 -20.14
N GLU A 155 9.20 -8.60 -20.10
CA GLU A 155 9.63 -7.84 -18.92
C GLU A 155 8.48 -7.62 -17.95
N ARG A 156 8.71 -8.00 -16.68
CA ARG A 156 7.78 -7.78 -15.57
C ARG A 156 8.38 -6.79 -14.58
N THR A 157 7.60 -5.76 -14.25
CA THR A 157 7.93 -4.76 -13.24
C THR A 157 6.94 -4.89 -12.10
N VAL A 158 7.42 -5.08 -10.88
CA VAL A 158 6.60 -5.22 -9.68
C VAL A 158 6.59 -3.89 -8.93
N PHE A 159 5.43 -3.46 -8.45
CA PHE A 159 5.26 -2.30 -7.60
C PHE A 159 5.16 -2.75 -6.14
N LEU A 160 6.09 -2.25 -5.32
CA LEU A 160 6.16 -2.52 -3.90
C LEU A 160 5.95 -1.21 -3.14
N SER A 161 5.25 -1.22 -2.01
CA SER A 161 5.20 -0.10 -1.08
C SER A 161 5.97 -0.41 0.18
N LYS A 162 6.66 0.59 0.73
CA LYS A 162 7.23 0.55 2.07
C LYS A 162 7.03 1.93 2.69
N GLY A 163 6.29 1.99 3.80
CA GLY A 163 6.09 3.25 4.53
C GLY A 163 5.39 4.36 3.73
N GLY A 164 4.60 4.02 2.71
CA GLY A 164 3.92 4.99 1.84
C GLY A 164 4.70 5.40 0.58
N GLU A 165 5.98 5.00 0.47
CA GLU A 165 6.76 5.16 -0.76
C GLU A 165 6.58 3.96 -1.70
N ILE A 166 6.56 4.22 -3.01
CA ILE A 166 6.40 3.19 -4.05
C ILE A 166 7.74 2.93 -4.73
N PHE A 167 8.14 1.67 -4.77
CA PHE A 167 9.35 1.18 -5.41
C PHE A 167 9.01 0.32 -6.63
N LEU A 168 9.74 0.53 -7.72
CA LEU A 168 9.67 -0.30 -8.92
C LEU A 168 10.77 -1.36 -8.86
N ALA A 169 10.35 -2.62 -8.87
CA ALA A 169 11.21 -3.78 -8.75
C ALA A 169 11.22 -4.57 -10.07
N LYS A 170 12.37 -4.64 -10.72
CA LYS A 170 12.65 -5.48 -11.89
C LYS A 170 13.72 -6.50 -11.53
N LYS A 171 13.83 -7.58 -12.29
CA LYS A 171 14.92 -8.54 -12.11
C LYS A 171 16.27 -7.82 -12.17
N GLY A 172 17.07 -7.94 -11.11
CA GLY A 172 18.37 -7.28 -10.97
C GLY A 172 18.34 -5.82 -10.52
N SER A 173 17.16 -5.22 -10.27
CA SER A 173 17.09 -3.84 -9.78
C SER A 173 17.23 -3.75 -8.26
N GLN A 174 17.72 -2.61 -7.79
CA GLN A 174 17.76 -2.30 -6.36
C GLN A 174 16.41 -1.75 -5.90
N VAL A 175 15.95 -2.19 -4.73
CA VAL A 175 14.69 -1.75 -4.10
C VAL A 175 15.05 -1.08 -2.78
N GLY A 176 14.97 0.26 -2.77
CA GLY A 176 15.54 1.05 -1.68
C GLY A 176 17.08 0.95 -1.61
N PRO A 177 17.71 1.38 -0.50
CA PRO A 177 19.16 1.46 -0.41
C PRO A 177 19.86 0.12 -0.09
N ARG A 178 19.15 -0.89 0.41
CA ARG A 178 19.76 -2.08 1.04
C ARG A 178 19.33 -3.42 0.43
N PHE A 179 18.43 -3.41 -0.56
CA PHE A 179 17.85 -4.65 -1.09
C PHE A 179 17.94 -4.73 -2.60
N LEU A 180 18.18 -5.93 -3.12
CA LEU A 180 18.34 -6.22 -4.55
C LEU A 180 17.39 -7.34 -4.98
N VAL A 181 16.75 -7.17 -6.12
CA VAL A 181 15.80 -8.14 -6.66
C VAL A 181 16.56 -9.24 -7.40
N SER A 182 16.57 -10.43 -6.82
CA SER A 182 17.25 -11.58 -7.41
C SER A 182 16.45 -12.23 -8.54
N ASN A 183 15.14 -12.37 -8.38
CA ASN A 183 14.27 -13.01 -9.36
C ASN A 183 12.85 -12.43 -9.29
N VAL A 184 12.17 -12.41 -10.44
CA VAL A 184 10.77 -12.01 -10.57
C VAL A 184 10.09 -13.12 -11.39
N THR A 185 9.19 -13.85 -10.75
CA THR A 185 8.35 -14.88 -11.39
C THR A 185 6.91 -14.40 -11.50
N ASP A 186 6.05 -15.25 -12.06
CA ASP A 186 4.64 -14.91 -12.21
C ASP A 186 3.88 -14.92 -10.88
N ASP A 187 4.35 -15.74 -9.93
CA ASP A 187 3.70 -15.97 -8.64
C ASP A 187 4.40 -15.24 -7.49
N ALA A 188 5.70 -14.98 -7.58
CA ALA A 188 6.47 -14.37 -6.51
C ALA A 188 7.66 -13.52 -6.99
N ILE A 189 8.02 -12.52 -6.19
CA ILE A 189 9.27 -11.76 -6.30
C ILE A 189 10.22 -12.16 -5.18
N THR A 190 11.49 -12.33 -5.52
CA THR A 190 12.51 -12.75 -4.57
C THR A 190 13.53 -11.65 -4.38
N ILE A 191 13.55 -11.06 -3.18
CA ILE A 191 14.40 -9.92 -2.80
C ILE A 191 15.50 -10.40 -1.87
N LYS A 192 16.73 -9.93 -2.07
CA LYS A 192 17.89 -10.22 -1.23
C LYS A 192 18.38 -8.96 -0.53
N SER A 193 18.82 -9.05 0.73
CA SER A 193 19.60 -7.99 1.37
C SER A 193 21.03 -7.99 0.85
N ILE A 194 21.56 -6.80 0.57
CA ILE A 194 22.92 -6.60 0.09
C ILE A 194 23.94 -6.81 1.23
N GLN A 195 23.53 -6.62 2.49
CA GLN A 195 24.44 -6.68 3.64
C GLN A 195 24.47 -8.04 4.32
N THR A 196 23.36 -8.78 4.29
CA THR A 196 23.20 -10.03 5.07
C THR A 196 22.93 -11.24 4.17
N ASP A 197 22.89 -11.06 2.84
CA ASP A 197 22.57 -12.09 1.83
C ASP A 197 21.24 -12.85 2.03
N ARG A 198 20.42 -12.42 3.01
CA ARG A 198 19.12 -13.02 3.29
C ARG A 198 18.15 -12.78 2.16
N GLN A 199 17.38 -13.81 1.85
CA GLN A 199 16.41 -13.82 0.76
C GLN A 199 14.99 -13.89 1.30
N LEU A 200 14.12 -12.98 0.87
CA LEU A 200 12.68 -13.02 1.14
C LEU A 200 11.92 -13.23 -0.17
N VAL A 201 11.01 -14.20 -0.14
CA VAL A 201 10.08 -14.46 -1.23
C VAL A 201 8.77 -13.78 -0.89
N ILE A 202 8.40 -12.77 -1.67
CA ILE A 202 7.14 -12.05 -1.55
C ILE A 202 6.21 -12.59 -2.64
N PRO A 203 5.17 -13.36 -2.31
CA PRO A 203 4.19 -13.80 -3.30
C PRO A 203 3.41 -12.59 -3.83
N LEU A 204 3.20 -12.54 -5.14
CA LEU A 204 2.54 -11.47 -5.89
C LEU A 204 1.01 -11.61 -5.81
N VAL A 205 0.48 -11.96 -4.64
CA VAL A 205 -0.97 -12.03 -4.38
C VAL A 205 -1.47 -10.65 -4.02
N GLU A 206 -2.50 -10.21 -4.76
CA GLU A 206 -3.15 -8.93 -4.55
C GLU A 206 -3.64 -8.80 -3.09
N HIS A 207 -3.26 -7.70 -2.43
CA HIS A 207 -3.79 -7.24 -1.13
C HIS A 207 -3.50 -8.08 0.14
N ARG A 208 -2.37 -8.79 0.24
CA ARG A 208 -1.98 -9.44 1.52
C ARG A 208 -0.62 -8.98 2.02
N SER A 209 -0.61 -8.32 3.18
CA SER A 209 0.61 -8.10 3.97
C SER A 209 1.14 -9.45 4.47
N LEU A 210 2.44 -9.70 4.29
CA LEU A 210 3.04 -10.98 4.60
C LEU A 210 3.27 -11.09 6.11
N SER A 211 2.35 -11.77 6.78
CA SER A 211 2.57 -12.25 8.14
C SER A 211 3.60 -13.38 8.08
N VAL A 212 4.76 -13.18 8.73
CA VAL A 212 5.81 -14.19 8.87
C VAL A 212 5.20 -15.46 9.47
N ARG A 213 5.19 -16.56 8.71
CA ARG A 213 4.85 -17.89 9.22
C ARG A 213 6.02 -18.36 10.08
N ARG A 214 5.93 -18.16 11.40
CA ARG A 214 6.87 -18.73 12.37
C ARG A 214 6.84 -20.27 12.25
N PRO A 215 7.97 -20.94 11.95
CA PRO A 215 8.04 -22.38 12.04
C PRO A 215 8.10 -22.81 13.53
N GLY A 216 7.15 -23.65 13.93
CA GLY A 216 7.33 -24.66 14.99
C GLY A 216 7.27 -24.18 16.44
N ILE A 217 6.06 -24.21 17.02
CA ILE A 217 5.89 -24.66 18.42
C ILE A 217 5.34 -26.07 18.33
N THR A 218 6.20 -27.06 18.52
CA THR A 218 5.79 -28.46 18.69
C THR A 218 5.09 -28.61 20.04
N PRO A 219 3.89 -29.21 20.11
CA PRO A 219 3.34 -29.64 21.38
C PRO A 219 4.17 -30.85 21.86
N ARG A 220 4.75 -30.74 23.05
CA ARG A 220 5.42 -31.85 23.73
C ARG A 220 4.33 -32.80 24.28
N PRO A 221 4.52 -34.13 24.20
CA PRO A 221 3.53 -35.12 24.64
C PRO A 221 3.20 -35.01 26.14
#